data_AF-A0A0G1MKA0-F1
#
_entry.id   AF-A0A0G1MKA0-F1
#
_cell.length_a   1.000
_cell.length_b   1.000
_cell.length_c   1.000
_cell.angle_alpha   90.00
_cell.angle_beta   90.00
_cell.angle_gamma   90.00
#
_symmetry.space_group_name_H-M   'P 1'
#
loop_
_entity.id
_entity.type
_entity.pdbx_description
1 polymer ?
#
loop_
_entity_poly.entity_id
_entity_poly.type
_entity_poly.pdbx_seq_one_letter_code
_entity_poly.pdbx_strand_id
1 'polypeptide(L)'
;MTKYSLPFLPVWIFLLFPYFQLHLSLPEASRPIRDAAHFSLGLDEVFTKYHSWTTILLFLVSYLSSHGWSQNHYPILKRLRKAKKHGLRLLSEFFAARQDGFAAGQRAIRFSKRIRMNSDHLAWKIIFFFSLIMSLGPVLKIFGQNFRIFGFPIPLPYALFYYLFPGFTGFRTPSRFIVLTLLAAVIIIGFYLKPLFEKLKLKTKFIFILLLLSLLLLEADLPLKGYPVNINTHPVYEQVKALPPEAVILELPIKLWNMPDHEIESIRSLYSLTHHHRRLGGFSGFATKTWIDLVEKINTHGLNPENIEKLKSFGVTHVIENNTLSPL
;
A
#
# COMPACT_ATOMS: atom_id res chain seq x y z
N MET A 1 0.73 21.50 -24.21
CA MET A 1 -0.31 21.49 -23.18
C MET A 1 -1.66 21.50 -23.86
N THR A 2 -2.51 20.51 -23.63
CA THR A 2 -3.87 20.48 -24.19
C THR A 2 -4.71 21.61 -23.57
N LYS A 3 -5.60 22.23 -24.35
CA LYS A 3 -6.45 23.36 -23.96
C LYS A 3 -7.28 23.15 -22.67
N TYR A 4 -7.35 21.91 -22.18
CA TYR A 4 -8.11 21.49 -21.01
C TYR A 4 -7.31 21.52 -19.68
N SER A 5 -5.99 21.75 -19.70
CA SER A 5 -5.16 21.72 -18.47
C SER A 5 -4.99 23.07 -17.76
N LEU A 6 -5.23 24.19 -18.44
CA LEU A 6 -5.09 25.53 -17.84
C LEU A 6 -6.08 25.84 -16.69
N PRO A 7 -7.39 25.47 -16.75
CA PRO A 7 -8.31 25.77 -15.66
C PRO A 7 -8.06 24.93 -14.40
N PHE A 8 -7.18 23.91 -14.46
CA PHE A 8 -6.83 23.10 -13.30
C PHE A 8 -5.82 23.77 -12.37
N LEU A 9 -5.00 24.73 -12.83
CA LEU A 9 -4.00 25.38 -11.97
C LEU A 9 -4.63 26.15 -10.79
N PRO A 10 -5.66 27.01 -11.00
CA PRO A 10 -6.36 27.66 -9.89
C PRO A 10 -7.04 26.66 -8.95
N VAL A 11 -7.62 25.58 -9.51
CA VAL A 11 -8.25 24.51 -8.72
C VAL A 11 -7.22 23.81 -7.85
N TRP A 12 -6.03 23.49 -8.38
CA TRP A 12 -4.93 22.92 -7.60
C TRP A 12 -4.46 23.86 -6.50
N ILE A 13 -4.31 25.17 -6.76
CA ILE A 13 -3.93 26.13 -5.72
C ILE A 13 -4.98 26.17 -4.60
N PHE A 14 -6.27 26.21 -4.95
CA PHE A 14 -7.36 26.17 -3.97
C PHE A 14 -7.40 24.86 -3.17
N LEU A 15 -7.21 23.71 -3.83
CA LEU A 15 -7.14 22.41 -3.17
C LEU A 15 -5.91 22.25 -2.27
N LEU A 16 -4.80 22.93 -2.61
CA LEU A 16 -3.57 22.89 -1.83
C LEU A 16 -3.53 23.95 -0.72
N PHE A 17 -4.39 24.97 -0.77
CA PHE A 17 -4.42 26.03 0.23
C PHE A 17 -4.63 25.51 1.67
N PRO A 18 -5.59 24.60 1.96
CA PRO A 18 -5.73 24.00 3.28
C PRO A 18 -4.46 23.27 3.73
N TYR A 19 -3.77 22.60 2.80
CA TYR A 19 -2.50 21.94 3.11
C TYR A 19 -1.43 22.97 3.50
N PHE A 20 -1.27 24.06 2.72
CA PHE A 20 -0.28 25.08 3.02
C PHE A 20 -0.57 25.76 4.36
N GLN A 21 -1.84 26.09 4.64
CA GLN A 21 -2.25 26.64 5.92
C GLN A 21 -1.93 25.69 7.08
N LEU A 22 -2.27 24.40 6.92
CA LEU A 22 -1.99 23.38 7.94
C LEU A 22 -0.48 23.20 8.15
N HIS A 23 0.30 23.12 7.07
CA HIS A 23 1.74 22.91 7.11
C HIS A 23 2.48 24.05 7.82
N LEU A 24 2.02 25.29 7.64
CA LEU A 24 2.53 26.45 8.38
C LEU A 24 2.13 26.42 9.85
N SER A 25 0.94 25.91 10.17
CA SER A 25 0.44 25.83 11.55
C SER A 25 1.00 24.66 12.36
N LEU A 26 1.38 23.56 11.70
CA LEU A 26 1.84 22.30 12.32
C LEU A 26 3.12 21.80 11.63
N PRO A 27 4.26 22.50 11.76
CA PRO A 27 5.53 22.07 11.18
C PRO A 27 5.96 20.66 11.64
N GLU A 28 5.57 20.26 12.86
CA GLU A 28 5.77 18.91 13.43
C GLU A 28 5.06 17.78 12.66
N ALA A 29 4.12 18.10 11.77
CA ALA A 29 3.48 17.11 10.90
C ALA A 29 4.43 16.64 9.78
N SER A 30 5.48 17.41 9.49
CA SER A 30 6.49 17.03 8.52
C SER A 30 7.51 16.07 9.12
N ARG A 31 8.02 15.15 8.29
CA ARG A 31 9.03 14.15 8.66
C ARG A 31 10.26 14.34 7.80
N PRO A 32 11.46 14.15 8.35
CA PRO A 32 12.67 14.25 7.55
C PRO A 32 12.66 13.17 6.47
N ILE A 33 13.26 13.49 5.31
CA ILE A 33 13.43 12.53 4.21
C ILE A 33 14.17 11.25 4.65
N ARG A 34 14.98 11.34 5.73
CA ARG A 34 15.63 10.20 6.38
C ARG A 34 14.63 9.17 6.89
N ASP A 35 13.51 9.59 7.47
CA ASP A 35 12.48 8.66 7.95
C ASP A 35 11.83 7.94 6.76
N ALA A 36 11.49 8.69 5.72
CA ALA A 36 10.97 8.12 4.48
C ALA A 36 11.97 7.13 3.84
N ALA A 37 13.27 7.47 3.84
CA ALA A 37 14.32 6.55 3.43
C ALA A 37 14.37 5.33 4.34
N HIS A 38 14.33 5.46 5.67
CA HIS A 38 14.38 4.34 6.60
C HIS A 38 13.26 3.32 6.35
N PHE A 39 12.02 3.80 6.20
CA PHE A 39 10.83 2.94 6.04
C PHE A 39 10.45 2.62 4.58
N SER A 40 11.36 2.81 3.64
CA SER A 40 11.17 2.40 2.24
C SER A 40 11.53 0.94 1.98
N LEU A 41 10.95 0.34 0.93
CA LEU A 41 11.29 -1.03 0.52
C LEU A 41 12.66 -1.10 -0.16
N GLY A 42 13.38 -2.18 0.14
CA GLY A 42 14.45 -2.69 -0.72
C GLY A 42 13.91 -3.21 -2.05
N LEU A 43 14.73 -3.16 -3.10
CA LEU A 43 14.38 -3.74 -4.40
C LEU A 43 14.15 -5.26 -4.28
N ASP A 44 14.95 -5.93 -3.46
CA ASP A 44 14.81 -7.34 -3.11
C ASP A 44 13.53 -7.61 -2.29
N GLU A 45 13.20 -6.71 -1.36
CA GLU A 45 12.02 -6.83 -0.50
C GLU A 45 10.69 -6.84 -1.27
N VAL A 46 10.65 -6.28 -2.49
CA VAL A 46 9.45 -6.36 -3.36
C VAL A 46 9.04 -7.81 -3.63
N PHE A 47 10.02 -8.72 -3.71
CA PHE A 47 9.79 -10.13 -4.00
C PHE A 47 9.77 -10.99 -2.73
N THR A 48 10.54 -10.62 -1.71
CA THR A 48 10.76 -11.49 -0.53
C THR A 48 9.88 -11.14 0.66
N LYS A 49 9.56 -9.85 0.88
CA LYS A 49 8.93 -9.40 2.14
C LYS A 49 7.51 -9.91 2.33
N TYR A 50 6.74 -9.96 1.25
CA TYR A 50 5.30 -10.28 1.29
C TYR A 50 4.96 -11.69 0.79
N HIS A 51 5.95 -12.50 0.40
CA HIS A 51 5.78 -13.89 -0.06
C HIS A 51 4.71 -14.08 -1.15
N SER A 52 4.46 -13.07 -1.99
CA SER A 52 3.34 -13.03 -2.94
C SER A 52 3.66 -13.66 -4.31
N TRP A 53 4.32 -14.82 -4.31
CA TRP A 53 4.87 -15.44 -5.51
C TRP A 53 3.80 -15.78 -6.55
N THR A 54 2.64 -16.26 -6.12
CA THR A 54 1.51 -16.60 -6.98
C THR A 54 1.05 -15.39 -7.78
N THR A 55 0.91 -14.24 -7.11
CA THR A 55 0.51 -12.99 -7.77
C THR A 55 1.58 -12.49 -8.74
N ILE A 56 2.85 -12.56 -8.34
CA ILE A 56 3.99 -12.15 -9.18
C ILE A 56 4.07 -13.02 -10.44
N LEU A 57 4.00 -14.34 -10.29
CA LEU A 57 4.04 -15.30 -11.40
C LEU A 57 2.85 -15.10 -12.34
N LEU A 58 1.65 -14.93 -11.81
CA LEU A 58 0.46 -14.64 -12.62
C LEU A 58 0.60 -13.34 -13.40
N PHE A 59 1.13 -12.30 -12.76
CA PHE A 59 1.40 -11.03 -13.44
C PHE A 59 2.39 -11.22 -14.59
N LEU A 60 3.53 -11.86 -14.35
CA LEU A 60 4.57 -12.09 -15.35
C LEU A 60 4.07 -12.95 -16.51
N VAL A 61 3.41 -14.08 -16.23
CA VAL A 61 2.85 -14.97 -17.26
C VAL A 61 1.78 -14.26 -18.08
N SER A 62 0.89 -13.50 -17.43
CA SER A 62 -0.16 -12.74 -18.11
C SER A 62 0.41 -11.61 -18.98
N TYR A 63 1.44 -10.94 -18.48
CA TYR A 63 2.13 -9.86 -19.20
C TYR A 63 2.92 -10.38 -20.41
N LEU A 64 3.66 -11.48 -20.25
CA LEU A 64 4.41 -12.13 -21.32
C LEU A 64 3.47 -12.74 -22.38
N SER A 65 2.36 -13.34 -21.97
CA SER A 65 1.38 -13.90 -22.91
C SER A 65 0.70 -12.83 -23.77
N SER A 66 0.50 -11.63 -23.22
CA SER A 66 -0.09 -10.51 -23.96
C SER A 66 0.91 -9.80 -24.90
N HIS A 67 2.20 -9.72 -24.55
CA HIS A 67 3.21 -9.03 -25.37
C HIS A 67 4.00 -9.97 -26.31
N GLY A 68 4.27 -11.22 -25.90
CA GLY A 68 5.09 -12.19 -26.65
C GLY A 68 4.30 -13.05 -27.64
N TRP A 69 3.04 -13.41 -27.32
CA TRP A 69 2.30 -14.35 -28.17
C TRP A 69 1.67 -13.69 -29.40
N SER A 70 1.40 -12.38 -29.36
CA SER A 70 0.69 -11.67 -30.44
C SER A 70 1.59 -11.22 -31.59
N GLN A 71 2.90 -10.97 -31.39
CA GLN A 71 3.74 -10.36 -32.42
C GLN A 71 4.65 -11.36 -33.16
N ASN A 72 5.23 -12.37 -32.48
CA ASN A 72 6.29 -13.18 -33.10
C ASN A 72 5.86 -14.52 -33.70
N HIS A 73 4.66 -15.05 -33.44
CA HIS A 73 4.28 -16.40 -33.92
C HIS A 73 3.09 -16.44 -34.89
N TYR A 74 2.49 -15.28 -35.18
CA TYR A 74 1.48 -15.14 -36.23
C TYR A 74 1.98 -15.56 -37.64
N PRO A 75 3.23 -15.25 -38.07
CA PRO A 75 3.70 -15.69 -39.38
C PRO A 75 4.09 -17.18 -39.43
N ILE A 76 4.59 -17.74 -38.33
CA ILE A 76 5.04 -19.15 -38.24
C ILE A 76 3.84 -20.10 -38.21
N LEU A 77 2.82 -19.81 -37.39
CA LEU A 77 1.58 -20.59 -37.37
C LEU A 77 0.78 -20.44 -38.67
N LYS A 78 0.86 -19.29 -39.34
CA LYS A 78 0.27 -19.08 -40.67
C LYS A 78 1.06 -19.83 -41.75
N ARG A 79 2.41 -19.90 -41.68
CA ARG A 79 3.24 -20.74 -42.56
C ARG A 79 3.01 -22.23 -42.34
N LEU A 80 2.90 -22.69 -41.09
CA LEU A 80 2.59 -24.09 -40.77
C LEU A 80 1.15 -24.47 -41.17
N ARG A 81 0.17 -23.57 -40.95
CA ARG A 81 -1.18 -23.77 -41.51
C ARG A 81 -1.20 -23.71 -43.03
N LYS A 82 -0.42 -22.83 -43.67
CA LYS A 82 -0.36 -22.71 -45.14
C LYS A 82 0.40 -23.88 -45.78
N ALA A 83 1.42 -24.43 -45.12
CA ALA A 83 2.15 -25.63 -45.51
C ALA A 83 1.29 -26.89 -45.33
N LYS A 84 0.57 -27.02 -44.21
CA LYS A 84 -0.42 -28.09 -44.01
C LYS A 84 -1.56 -27.97 -45.02
N LYS A 85 -2.01 -26.74 -45.33
CA LYS A 85 -3.05 -26.48 -46.34
C LYS A 85 -2.54 -26.69 -47.78
N HIS A 86 -1.25 -26.48 -48.09
CA HIS A 86 -0.65 -26.78 -49.41
C HIS A 86 -0.37 -28.28 -49.62
N GLY A 87 0.10 -28.98 -48.59
CA GLY A 87 0.30 -30.44 -48.63
C GLY A 87 -1.03 -31.20 -48.74
N LEU A 88 -2.06 -30.74 -48.05
CA LEU A 88 -3.44 -31.21 -48.26
C LEU A 88 -4.04 -30.73 -49.58
N ARG A 89 -3.57 -29.60 -50.16
CA ARG A 89 -4.05 -29.10 -51.47
C ARG A 89 -3.57 -29.97 -52.61
N LEU A 90 -2.30 -30.40 -52.59
CA LEU A 90 -1.73 -31.32 -53.60
C LEU A 90 -2.42 -32.69 -53.58
N LEU A 91 -2.74 -33.21 -52.38
CA LEU A 91 -3.54 -34.42 -52.24
C LEU A 91 -5.00 -34.20 -52.67
N SER A 92 -5.60 -33.06 -52.33
CA SER A 92 -6.98 -32.75 -52.76
C SER A 92 -7.10 -32.43 -54.25
N GLU A 93 -6.09 -31.84 -54.89
CA GLU A 93 -6.07 -31.53 -56.32
C GLU A 93 -5.89 -32.82 -57.15
N PHE A 94 -5.21 -33.84 -56.61
CA PHE A 94 -5.14 -35.18 -57.20
C PHE A 94 -6.48 -35.95 -57.12
N PHE A 95 -7.28 -35.70 -56.06
CA PHE A 95 -8.61 -36.31 -55.88
C PHE A 95 -9.78 -35.46 -56.45
N ALA A 96 -9.58 -34.16 -56.67
CA ALA A 96 -10.61 -33.23 -57.15
C ALA A 96 -10.68 -33.09 -58.68
N ALA A 97 -9.83 -33.78 -59.44
CA ALA A 97 -9.95 -33.91 -60.90
C ALA A 97 -11.12 -34.81 -61.34
N ARG A 98 -12.08 -35.12 -60.46
CA ARG A 98 -13.20 -36.03 -60.75
C ARG A 98 -14.58 -35.58 -60.27
N GLN A 99 -14.79 -34.32 -59.89
CA GLN A 99 -16.17 -33.86 -59.67
C GLN A 99 -16.27 -32.34 -59.76
N ASP A 100 -16.90 -31.89 -60.84
CA ASP A 100 -17.43 -30.55 -60.97
C ASP A 100 -18.48 -30.25 -59.90
N GLY A 101 -18.57 -28.98 -59.53
CA GLY A 101 -19.84 -28.38 -59.11
C GLY A 101 -19.93 -27.88 -57.67
N PHE A 102 -20.03 -26.56 -57.56
CA PHE A 102 -20.91 -25.83 -56.64
C PHE A 102 -20.48 -25.48 -55.22
N ALA A 103 -20.96 -24.26 -54.86
CA ALA A 103 -21.13 -23.67 -53.55
C ALA A 103 -19.95 -22.91 -52.91
N ALA A 104 -19.88 -21.64 -53.30
CA ALA A 104 -19.41 -20.52 -52.50
C ALA A 104 -20.01 -20.53 -51.07
N GLY A 105 -19.18 -20.24 -50.07
CA GLY A 105 -19.67 -20.11 -48.70
C GLY A 105 -18.62 -20.03 -47.60
N GLN A 106 -17.42 -19.47 -47.83
CA GLN A 106 -16.49 -19.21 -46.73
C GLN A 106 -16.77 -17.83 -46.12
N ARG A 107 -17.60 -17.82 -45.07
CA ARG A 107 -17.65 -16.73 -44.08
C ARG A 107 -16.25 -16.51 -43.52
N ALA A 108 -15.55 -15.52 -44.06
CA ALA A 108 -14.30 -15.03 -43.52
C ALA A 108 -14.58 -14.40 -42.15
N ILE A 109 -14.19 -15.11 -41.09
CA ILE A 109 -14.10 -14.56 -39.74
C ILE A 109 -13.07 -13.42 -39.78
N ARG A 110 -13.56 -12.18 -39.84
CA ARG A 110 -12.77 -10.95 -39.67
C ARG A 110 -12.26 -10.89 -38.22
N PHE A 111 -11.15 -11.56 -37.93
CA PHE A 111 -10.32 -11.25 -36.76
C PHE A 111 -9.39 -10.07 -37.12
N SER A 112 -9.95 -8.87 -37.12
CA SER A 112 -9.17 -7.64 -37.04
C SER A 112 -9.85 -6.66 -36.09
N LYS A 113 -10.15 -7.11 -34.87
CA LYS A 113 -10.29 -6.17 -33.75
C LYS A 113 -8.88 -5.87 -33.27
N ARG A 114 -8.26 -4.87 -33.91
CA ARG A 114 -7.19 -4.07 -33.31
C ARG A 114 -7.66 -3.81 -31.89
N ILE A 115 -6.99 -4.36 -30.88
CA ILE A 115 -7.28 -4.06 -29.48
C ILE A 115 -7.08 -2.55 -29.39
N ARG A 116 -8.17 -1.79 -29.43
CA ARG A 116 -8.19 -0.40 -28.99
C ARG A 116 -7.58 -0.50 -27.60
N MET A 117 -6.42 0.11 -27.39
CA MET A 117 -5.90 0.32 -26.05
C MET A 117 -6.98 1.12 -25.33
N ASN A 118 -7.89 0.43 -24.62
CA ASN A 118 -8.84 1.09 -23.75
C ASN A 118 -8.01 1.88 -22.75
N SER A 119 -8.35 3.15 -22.59
CA SER A 119 -7.79 4.10 -21.62
C SER A 119 -7.54 3.46 -20.25
N ASP A 120 -8.41 2.54 -19.87
CA ASP A 120 -8.46 1.91 -18.55
C ASP A 120 -7.21 1.05 -18.27
N HIS A 121 -6.69 0.31 -19.24
CA HIS A 121 -5.48 -0.50 -19.03
C HIS A 121 -4.22 0.37 -18.85
N LEU A 122 -4.18 1.52 -19.51
CA LEU A 122 -3.05 2.44 -19.40
C LEU A 122 -3.03 3.10 -18.03
N ALA A 123 -4.20 3.52 -17.52
CA ALA A 123 -4.33 4.09 -16.19
C ALA A 123 -3.81 3.13 -15.10
N TRP A 124 -4.22 1.86 -15.13
CA TRP A 124 -3.74 0.86 -14.16
C TRP A 124 -2.25 0.57 -14.28
N LYS A 125 -1.68 0.58 -15.49
CA LYS A 125 -0.21 0.47 -15.66
C LYS A 125 0.53 1.66 -15.05
N ILE A 126 0.02 2.87 -15.27
CA ILE A 126 0.61 4.08 -14.67
C ILE A 126 0.56 3.96 -13.15
N ILE A 127 -0.60 3.60 -12.58
CA ILE A 127 -0.75 3.40 -11.13
C ILE A 127 0.25 2.35 -10.65
N PHE A 128 0.33 1.18 -11.30
CA PHE A 128 1.24 0.09 -10.95
C PHE A 128 2.70 0.54 -10.88
N PHE A 129 3.22 1.16 -11.95
CA PHE A 129 4.62 1.57 -11.99
C PHE A 129 4.89 2.75 -11.07
N PHE A 130 3.98 3.72 -11.00
CA PHE A 130 4.09 4.83 -10.08
C PHE A 130 4.16 4.34 -8.64
N SER A 131 3.18 3.56 -8.18
CA SER A 131 3.15 3.08 -6.79
C SER A 131 4.32 2.15 -6.47
N LEU A 132 4.75 1.31 -7.41
CA LEU A 132 5.92 0.45 -7.23
C LEU A 132 7.17 1.30 -6.99
N ILE A 133 7.44 2.28 -7.85
CA ILE A 133 8.58 3.16 -7.71
C ILE A 133 8.50 3.98 -6.41
N MET A 134 7.32 4.51 -6.07
CA MET A 134 7.13 5.28 -4.85
C MET A 134 7.32 4.42 -3.59
N SER A 135 7.04 3.11 -3.65
CA SER A 135 7.25 2.19 -2.52
C SER A 135 8.73 1.96 -2.17
N LEU A 136 9.63 2.15 -3.14
CA LEU A 136 11.08 2.10 -2.94
C LEU A 136 11.61 3.33 -2.21
N GLY A 137 10.80 4.38 -2.08
CA GLY A 137 11.12 5.59 -1.33
C GLY A 137 12.17 6.48 -2.03
N PRO A 138 12.82 7.41 -1.30
CA PRO A 138 13.65 8.46 -1.89
C PRO A 138 15.00 7.99 -2.43
N VAL A 139 15.50 6.84 -1.97
CA VAL A 139 16.81 6.31 -2.35
C VAL A 139 16.72 4.82 -2.64
N LEU A 140 17.48 4.34 -3.61
CA LEU A 140 17.52 2.92 -3.94
C LEU A 140 18.18 2.12 -2.82
N LYS A 141 17.52 1.05 -2.40
CA LYS A 141 18.03 0.08 -1.44
C LYS A 141 18.11 -1.31 -2.05
N ILE A 142 19.16 -2.04 -1.72
CA ILE A 142 19.36 -3.44 -2.09
C ILE A 142 19.92 -4.16 -0.86
N PHE A 143 19.29 -5.27 -0.46
CA PHE A 143 19.66 -6.07 0.71
C PHE A 143 19.76 -5.24 1.99
N GLY A 144 18.79 -4.34 2.19
CA GLY A 144 18.73 -3.45 3.37
C GLY A 144 19.73 -2.30 3.38
N GLN A 145 20.63 -2.20 2.40
CA GLN A 145 21.63 -1.12 2.32
C GLN A 145 21.28 -0.12 1.23
N ASN A 146 21.58 1.16 1.47
CA ASN A 146 21.46 2.20 0.44
C ASN A 146 22.49 1.91 -0.65
N PHE A 147 22.02 1.67 -1.86
CA PHE A 147 22.90 1.43 -2.99
C PHE A 147 23.57 2.75 -3.40
N ARG A 148 24.90 2.76 -3.42
CA ARG A 148 25.71 3.96 -3.66
C ARG A 148 26.59 3.77 -4.89
N ILE A 149 26.68 4.82 -5.71
CA ILE A 149 27.61 4.90 -6.83
C ILE A 149 28.53 6.11 -6.56
N PHE A 150 29.85 5.90 -6.63
CA PHE A 150 30.85 6.93 -6.30
C PHE A 150 30.65 7.61 -4.93
N GLY A 151 30.14 6.85 -3.94
CA GLY A 151 29.87 7.37 -2.59
C GLY A 151 28.51 8.06 -2.41
N PHE A 152 27.78 8.33 -3.49
CA PHE A 152 26.46 8.98 -3.44
C PHE A 152 25.32 7.97 -3.55
N PRO A 153 24.25 8.11 -2.73
CA PRO A 153 23.06 7.27 -2.89
C PRO A 153 22.38 7.57 -4.22
N ILE A 154 21.80 6.54 -4.86
CA ILE A 154 20.99 6.75 -6.06
C ILE A 154 19.62 7.31 -5.66
N PRO A 155 19.29 8.56 -6.04
CA PRO A 155 17.98 9.12 -5.77
C PRO A 155 16.93 8.47 -6.65
N LEU A 156 15.73 8.28 -6.09
CA LEU A 156 14.56 7.77 -6.79
C LEU A 156 13.47 8.87 -6.90
N PRO A 157 12.48 8.70 -7.79
CA PRO A 157 11.46 9.73 -8.02
C PRO A 157 10.72 10.22 -6.77
N TYR A 158 10.58 9.40 -5.74
CA TYR A 158 9.97 9.82 -4.47
C TYR A 158 10.67 11.06 -3.88
N ALA A 159 12.00 11.20 -4.01
CA ALA A 159 12.72 12.37 -3.51
C ALA A 159 12.23 13.66 -4.16
N LEU A 160 11.94 13.64 -5.46
CA LEU A 160 11.36 14.77 -6.17
C LEU A 160 9.97 15.12 -5.61
N PHE A 161 9.13 14.11 -5.38
CA PHE A 161 7.80 14.31 -4.79
C PHE A 161 7.87 14.85 -3.36
N TYR A 162 8.82 14.38 -2.56
CA TYR A 162 9.05 14.87 -1.21
C TYR A 162 9.33 16.38 -1.17
N TYR A 163 10.16 16.89 -2.09
CA TYR A 163 10.53 18.32 -2.10
C TYR A 163 9.56 19.21 -2.90
N LEU A 164 8.92 18.70 -3.95
CA LEU A 164 8.11 19.51 -4.86
C LEU A 164 6.60 19.40 -4.61
N PHE A 165 6.11 18.28 -4.07
CA PHE A 165 4.68 18.03 -3.94
C PHE A 165 4.23 18.14 -2.48
N PRO A 166 3.28 19.04 -2.18
CA PRO A 166 2.70 19.16 -0.85
C PRO A 166 2.10 17.82 -0.38
N GLY A 167 2.30 17.49 0.89
CA GLY A 167 1.81 16.27 1.53
C GLY A 167 2.86 15.18 1.67
N PHE A 168 3.82 15.09 0.75
CA PHE A 168 4.82 14.01 0.77
C PHE A 168 5.79 14.09 1.93
N THR A 169 5.99 15.27 2.52
CA THR A 169 6.78 15.44 3.73
C THR A 169 6.12 14.78 4.96
N GLY A 170 4.81 14.57 4.95
CA GLY A 170 4.10 13.87 6.04
C GLY A 170 4.17 12.33 5.93
N PHE A 171 4.51 11.79 4.76
CA PHE A 171 4.57 10.35 4.54
C PHE A 171 5.88 9.76 5.08
N ARG A 172 5.84 9.23 6.30
CA ARG A 172 6.98 8.56 6.93
C ARG A 172 7.31 7.18 6.36
N THR A 173 6.35 6.47 5.76
CA THR A 173 6.47 5.05 5.37
C THR A 173 6.14 4.86 3.88
N PRO A 174 7.06 5.17 2.96
CA PRO A 174 6.83 5.02 1.53
C PRO A 174 6.49 3.59 1.11
N SER A 175 7.02 2.58 1.81
CA SER A 175 6.73 1.16 1.54
C SER A 175 5.26 0.82 1.41
N ARG A 176 4.35 1.58 2.05
CA ARG A 176 2.89 1.39 1.96
C ARG A 176 2.31 1.60 0.55
N PHE A 177 2.99 2.30 -0.35
CA PHE A 177 2.57 2.40 -1.74
C PHE A 177 2.49 1.03 -2.44
N ILE A 178 3.18 0.00 -1.92
CA ILE A 178 3.12 -1.36 -2.47
C ILE A 178 1.70 -1.95 -2.49
N VAL A 179 0.81 -1.52 -1.59
CA VAL A 179 -0.60 -1.97 -1.56
C VAL A 179 -1.33 -1.53 -2.84
N LEU A 180 -1.05 -0.31 -3.32
CA LEU A 180 -1.59 0.18 -4.59
C LEU A 180 -0.98 -0.56 -5.78
N THR A 181 0.30 -0.94 -5.69
CA THR A 181 0.96 -1.78 -6.69
C THR A 181 0.26 -3.12 -6.81
N LEU A 182 -0.01 -3.77 -5.67
CA LEU A 182 -0.70 -5.06 -5.64
C LEU A 182 -2.12 -4.96 -6.23
N LEU A 183 -2.89 -3.94 -5.83
CA LEU A 183 -4.22 -3.68 -6.38
C LEU A 183 -4.18 -3.52 -7.90
N ALA A 184 -3.30 -2.67 -8.41
CA ALA A 184 -3.15 -2.44 -9.84
C ALA A 184 -2.69 -3.73 -10.57
N ALA A 185 -1.80 -4.51 -9.97
CA ALA A 185 -1.34 -5.79 -10.51
C ALA A 185 -2.50 -6.78 -10.70
N VAL A 186 -3.35 -6.96 -9.68
CA VAL A 186 -4.50 -7.87 -9.73
C VAL A 186 -5.50 -7.47 -10.81
N ILE A 187 -5.75 -6.17 -10.96
CA ILE A 187 -6.63 -5.65 -12.01
C ILE A 187 -6.03 -5.90 -13.41
N ILE A 188 -4.73 -5.64 -13.59
CA ILE A 188 -4.01 -5.92 -14.84
C ILE A 188 -4.04 -7.43 -15.17
N ILE A 189 -3.84 -8.30 -14.18
CA ILE A 189 -3.95 -9.75 -14.33
C ILE A 189 -5.35 -10.12 -14.84
N GLY A 190 -6.41 -9.61 -14.19
CA GLY A 190 -7.79 -9.90 -14.60
C GLY A 190 -8.06 -9.50 -16.06
N PHE A 191 -7.56 -8.34 -16.46
CA PHE A 191 -7.65 -7.86 -17.84
C PHE A 191 -6.97 -8.79 -18.85
N TYR A 192 -5.80 -9.32 -18.54
CA TYR A 192 -5.06 -10.21 -19.43
C TYR A 192 -5.57 -11.65 -19.40
N LEU A 193 -6.08 -12.13 -18.26
CA LEU A 193 -6.65 -13.46 -18.13
C LEU A 193 -8.05 -13.58 -18.74
N LYS A 194 -8.85 -12.51 -18.77
CA LYS A 194 -10.20 -12.49 -19.33
C LYS A 194 -10.32 -13.19 -20.70
N PRO A 195 -9.57 -12.82 -21.76
CA PRO A 195 -9.69 -13.45 -23.07
C PRO A 195 -9.22 -14.91 -23.11
N LEU A 196 -8.36 -15.33 -22.18
CA LEU A 196 -7.97 -16.72 -22.02
C LEU A 196 -9.12 -17.51 -21.39
N PHE A 197 -9.68 -16.99 -20.29
CA PHE A 197 -10.81 -17.58 -19.58
C PHE A 197 -12.05 -17.70 -20.45
N GLU A 198 -12.36 -16.72 -21.29
CA GLU A 198 -13.51 -16.78 -22.21
C GLU A 198 -13.49 -18.03 -23.13
N LYS A 199 -12.29 -18.56 -23.41
CA LYS A 199 -12.10 -19.75 -24.28
C LYS A 199 -12.09 -21.07 -23.51
N LEU A 200 -11.98 -21.05 -22.19
CA LEU A 200 -11.90 -22.26 -21.38
C LEU A 200 -13.27 -22.90 -21.17
N LYS A 201 -13.30 -24.24 -21.13
CA LYS A 201 -14.50 -25.00 -20.70
C LYS A 201 -14.78 -24.73 -19.22
N LEU A 202 -16.05 -24.82 -18.81
CA LEU A 202 -16.48 -24.56 -17.43
C LEU A 202 -15.69 -25.37 -16.40
N LYS A 203 -15.49 -26.68 -16.63
CA LYS A 203 -14.69 -27.55 -15.74
C LYS A 203 -13.26 -27.04 -15.57
N THR A 204 -12.61 -26.61 -16.65
CA THR A 204 -11.24 -26.07 -16.61
C THR A 204 -11.18 -24.74 -15.87
N LYS A 205 -12.19 -23.88 -16.00
CA LYS A 205 -12.30 -22.63 -15.22
C LYS A 205 -12.36 -22.92 -13.73
N PHE A 206 -13.22 -23.86 -13.32
CA PHE A 206 -13.35 -24.25 -11.92
C PHE A 206 -12.05 -24.81 -11.35
N ILE A 207 -11.38 -25.72 -12.06
CA ILE A 207 -10.10 -26.28 -11.63
C ILE A 207 -9.05 -25.17 -11.49
N PHE A 208 -8.98 -24.25 -12.45
CA PHE A 208 -8.03 -23.14 -12.40
C PHE A 208 -8.31 -22.20 -11.21
N ILE A 209 -9.57 -21.84 -10.98
CA ILE A 209 -9.96 -20.97 -9.86
C ILE A 209 -9.64 -21.66 -8.53
N LEU A 210 -9.96 -22.96 -8.39
CA LEU A 210 -9.68 -23.71 -7.18
C LEU A 210 -8.17 -23.78 -6.91
N LEU A 211 -7.37 -24.09 -7.95
CA LEU A 211 -5.91 -24.10 -7.84
C LEU A 211 -5.36 -22.73 -7.41
N LEU A 212 -5.86 -21.65 -8.03
CA LEU A 212 -5.46 -20.29 -7.70
C LEU A 212 -5.79 -19.95 -6.23
N LEU A 213 -7.01 -20.25 -5.79
CA LEU A 213 -7.42 -20.05 -4.41
C LEU A 213 -6.57 -20.85 -3.44
N SER A 214 -6.28 -22.12 -3.74
CA SER A 214 -5.42 -22.97 -2.90
C SER A 214 -4.00 -22.41 -2.78
N LEU A 215 -3.42 -21.90 -3.87
CA LEU A 215 -2.08 -21.29 -3.86
C LEU A 215 -2.07 -19.99 -3.04
N LEU A 216 -3.08 -19.13 -3.23
CA LEU A 216 -3.21 -17.90 -2.45
C LEU A 216 -3.44 -18.17 -0.96
N LEU A 217 -4.22 -19.20 -0.62
CA LEU A 217 -4.43 -19.63 0.76
C LEU A 217 -3.19 -20.24 1.39
N LEU A 218 -2.32 -20.87 0.61
CA LEU A 218 -1.04 -21.40 1.08
C LEU A 218 -0.03 -20.27 1.34
N GLU A 219 -0.08 -19.20 0.54
CA GLU A 219 0.73 -17.98 0.75
C GLU A 219 0.18 -17.07 1.85
N ALA A 220 -1.14 -17.04 2.02
CA ALA A 220 -1.78 -16.32 3.10
C ALA A 220 -1.50 -17.09 4.40
N ASP A 221 -0.71 -16.51 5.30
CA ASP A 221 -0.38 -17.09 6.63
C ASP A 221 -1.63 -17.14 7.53
N LEU A 222 -2.58 -18.00 7.15
CA LEU A 222 -3.91 -18.16 7.73
C LEU A 222 -4.01 -19.45 8.56
N PRO A 223 -4.76 -19.43 9.69
CA PRO A 223 -5.40 -18.25 10.27
C PRO A 223 -4.36 -17.24 10.78
N LEU A 224 -4.72 -15.96 10.79
CA LEU A 224 -3.84 -14.92 11.32
C LEU A 224 -3.44 -15.29 12.76
N LYS A 225 -2.13 -15.34 13.01
CA LYS A 225 -1.60 -15.66 14.35
C LYS A 225 -1.87 -14.49 15.28
N GLY A 226 -2.87 -14.64 16.14
CA GLY A 226 -3.09 -13.76 17.27
C GLY A 226 -2.12 -14.08 18.40
N TYR A 227 -1.56 -13.07 19.05
CA TYR A 227 -0.77 -13.23 20.27
C TYR A 227 -1.62 -12.78 21.45
N PRO A 228 -1.80 -13.61 22.49
CA PRO A 228 -2.48 -13.16 23.70
C PRO A 228 -1.68 -12.03 24.32
N VAL A 229 -2.34 -10.88 24.52
CA VAL A 229 -1.74 -9.77 25.25
C VAL A 229 -2.16 -9.93 26.69
N ASN A 230 -1.21 -10.28 27.56
CA ASN A 230 -1.48 -10.34 29.00
C ASN A 230 -1.50 -8.91 29.57
N ILE A 231 -2.69 -8.41 29.86
CA ILE A 231 -2.90 -7.08 30.46
C ILE A 231 -2.85 -7.26 31.99
N ASN A 232 -1.66 -7.49 32.54
CA ASN A 232 -1.45 -7.47 33.98
C ASN A 232 -1.36 -6.01 34.45
N THR A 233 -2.47 -5.46 34.95
CA THR A 233 -2.51 -4.11 35.51
C THR A 233 -1.90 -4.06 36.90
N HIS A 234 -1.24 -2.95 37.23
CA HIS A 234 -0.82 -2.68 38.62
C HIS A 234 -2.06 -2.52 39.54
N PRO A 235 -2.01 -2.90 40.84
CA PRO A 235 -3.13 -2.77 41.77
C PRO A 235 -3.80 -1.39 41.86
N VAL A 236 -3.07 -0.33 41.51
CA VAL A 236 -3.60 1.05 41.45
C VAL A 236 -4.82 1.16 40.52
N TYR A 237 -4.90 0.34 39.48
CA TYR A 237 -6.01 0.39 38.52
C TYR A 237 -7.33 -0.16 39.07
N GLU A 238 -7.32 -0.92 40.18
CA GLU A 238 -8.55 -1.24 40.91
C GLU A 238 -9.14 0.01 41.58
N GLN A 239 -8.28 0.91 42.07
CA GLN A 239 -8.72 2.20 42.60
C GLN A 239 -9.24 3.10 41.47
N VAL A 240 -8.55 3.09 40.32
CA VAL A 240 -8.99 3.83 39.12
C VAL A 240 -10.39 3.38 38.69
N LYS A 241 -10.65 2.06 38.68
CA LYS A 241 -11.96 1.50 38.30
C LYS A 241 -13.09 1.91 39.23
N ALA A 242 -12.79 2.25 40.49
CA ALA A 242 -13.76 2.71 41.47
C ALA A 242 -14.03 4.23 41.40
N LEU A 243 -13.33 4.97 40.53
CA LEU A 243 -13.54 6.41 40.38
C LEU A 243 -14.91 6.74 39.76
N PRO A 244 -15.40 7.98 39.95
CA PRO A 244 -16.60 8.45 39.28
C PRO A 244 -16.48 8.32 37.74
N PRO A 245 -17.57 8.00 37.02
CA PRO A 245 -17.54 7.78 35.56
C PRO A 245 -16.94 8.93 34.75
N GLU A 246 -17.07 10.16 35.24
CA GLU A 246 -16.55 11.37 34.62
C GLU A 246 -15.02 11.51 34.71
N ALA A 247 -14.36 10.72 35.56
CA ALA A 247 -12.92 10.80 35.79
C ALA A 247 -12.12 10.62 34.49
N VAL A 248 -11.15 11.51 34.31
CA VAL A 248 -10.14 11.48 33.26
C VAL A 248 -8.77 11.31 33.91
N ILE A 249 -8.06 10.28 33.46
CA ILE A 249 -6.79 9.83 34.04
C ILE A 249 -5.62 10.31 33.18
N LEU A 250 -4.52 10.71 33.81
CA LEU A 250 -3.24 10.94 33.17
C LEU A 250 -2.15 10.11 33.86
N GLU A 251 -1.41 9.32 33.11
CA GLU A 251 -0.28 8.56 33.65
C GLU A 251 1.06 9.29 33.46
N LEU A 252 1.82 9.42 34.54
CA LEU A 252 3.18 9.97 34.54
C LEU A 252 4.25 8.86 34.64
N PRO A 253 5.47 9.08 34.13
CA PRO A 253 5.82 10.16 33.19
C PRO A 253 5.12 9.95 31.84
N ILE A 254 4.75 11.04 31.15
CA ILE A 254 4.20 10.99 29.79
C ILE A 254 5.34 10.65 28.83
N LYS A 255 5.17 9.61 28.00
CA LYS A 255 6.17 9.25 26.99
C LYS A 255 5.72 9.62 25.59
N LEU A 256 6.44 10.53 24.94
CA LEU A 256 6.25 10.85 23.53
C LEU A 256 6.95 9.81 22.64
N TRP A 257 6.53 9.69 21.38
CA TRP A 257 7.07 8.70 20.43
C TRP A 257 8.61 8.73 20.29
N ASN A 258 9.23 9.90 20.46
CA ASN A 258 10.67 10.07 20.34
C ASN A 258 11.44 9.82 21.65
N MET A 259 10.76 9.37 22.71
CA MET A 259 11.34 9.10 24.02
C MET A 259 11.62 7.60 24.22
N PRO A 260 12.59 7.24 25.08
CA PRO A 260 12.77 5.86 25.51
C PRO A 260 11.51 5.30 26.17
N ASP A 261 11.26 4.01 25.94
CA ASP A 261 10.18 3.22 26.53
C ASP A 261 8.76 3.74 26.23
N HIS A 262 8.60 4.52 25.15
CA HIS A 262 7.31 5.08 24.73
C HIS A 262 6.24 4.03 24.40
N GLU A 263 6.65 2.78 24.16
CA GLU A 263 5.75 1.64 24.00
C GLU A 263 4.84 1.43 25.22
N ILE A 264 5.24 1.91 26.41
CA ILE A 264 4.42 1.86 27.63
C ILE A 264 3.06 2.53 27.45
N GLU A 265 2.96 3.58 26.61
CA GLU A 265 1.70 4.26 26.34
C GLU A 265 0.70 3.36 25.59
N SER A 266 1.19 2.38 24.82
CA SER A 266 0.33 1.37 24.19
C SER A 266 -0.25 0.44 25.24
N ILE A 267 0.58 -0.03 26.17
CA ILE A 267 0.15 -0.90 27.27
C ILE A 267 -0.81 -0.17 28.20
N ARG A 268 -0.48 1.06 28.58
CA ARG A 268 -1.37 1.95 29.32
C ARG A 268 -2.70 2.07 28.60
N SER A 269 -2.71 2.33 27.29
CA SER A 269 -3.94 2.41 26.48
C SER A 269 -4.83 1.18 26.60
N LEU A 270 -4.24 -0.02 26.65
CA LEU A 270 -4.97 -1.27 26.86
C LEU A 270 -5.62 -1.36 28.25
N TYR A 271 -5.08 -0.71 29.28
CA TYR A 271 -5.70 -0.68 30.61
C TYR A 271 -7.09 -0.01 30.59
N SER A 272 -7.39 0.86 29.61
CA SER A 272 -8.75 1.42 29.48
C SER A 272 -9.82 0.36 29.22
N LEU A 273 -9.44 -0.81 28.71
CA LEU A 273 -10.34 -1.94 28.52
C LEU A 273 -10.78 -2.58 29.84
N THR A 274 -10.03 -2.36 30.94
CA THR A 274 -10.34 -2.93 32.26
C THR A 274 -11.05 -1.94 33.18
N HIS A 275 -10.57 -0.69 33.22
CA HIS A 275 -11.11 0.34 34.12
C HIS A 275 -12.13 1.28 33.47
N HIS A 276 -12.30 1.25 32.13
CA HIS A 276 -13.33 2.01 31.39
C HIS A 276 -13.35 3.54 31.56
N HIS A 277 -12.27 4.14 32.06
CA HIS A 277 -12.14 5.60 32.17
C HIS A 277 -11.43 6.20 30.96
N ARG A 278 -11.77 7.45 30.66
CA ARG A 278 -11.06 8.26 29.66
C ARG A 278 -9.63 8.54 30.16
N ARG A 279 -8.68 8.55 29.23
CA ARG A 279 -7.31 9.01 29.50
C ARG A 279 -7.01 10.26 28.71
N LEU A 280 -6.10 11.08 29.23
CA LEU A 280 -5.36 12.02 28.41
C LEU A 280 -4.01 11.40 28.05
N GLY A 281 -3.71 11.31 26.75
CA GLY A 281 -2.48 10.71 26.24
C GLY A 281 -2.71 9.40 25.49
N GLY A 282 -1.66 8.56 25.42
CA GLY A 282 -1.65 7.32 24.65
C GLY A 282 -0.60 7.29 23.55
N PHE A 283 -0.45 6.12 22.92
CA PHE A 283 0.59 5.90 21.93
C PHE A 283 0.25 6.59 20.61
N SER A 284 0.97 7.67 20.30
CA SER A 284 0.83 8.39 19.04
C SER A 284 2.18 8.60 18.39
N GLY A 285 2.23 8.36 17.07
CA GLY A 285 3.38 8.73 16.27
C GLY A 285 3.51 10.25 16.07
N PHE A 286 2.52 11.05 16.48
CA PHE A 286 2.45 12.50 16.31
C PHE A 286 2.05 13.19 17.61
N ALA A 287 2.67 14.32 17.91
CA ALA A 287 2.34 15.20 19.03
C ALA A 287 2.41 16.65 18.53
N THR A 288 1.44 17.48 18.94
CA THR A 288 1.48 18.92 18.63
C THR A 288 2.57 19.60 19.44
N LYS A 289 3.11 20.72 18.95
CA LYS A 289 4.11 21.50 19.67
C LYS A 289 3.65 21.87 21.08
N THR A 290 2.40 22.30 21.24
CA THR A 290 1.82 22.63 22.55
C THR A 290 1.82 21.42 23.51
N TRP A 291 1.58 20.21 23.00
CA TRP A 291 1.65 19.00 23.82
C TRP A 291 3.09 18.65 24.17
N ILE A 292 4.02 18.77 23.22
CA ILE A 292 5.46 18.54 23.43
C ILE A 292 5.98 19.49 24.51
N ASP A 293 5.72 20.79 24.37
CA ASP A 293 6.16 21.83 25.29
C ASP A 293 5.61 21.60 26.71
N LEU A 294 4.34 21.16 26.83
CA LEU A 294 3.75 20.83 28.13
C LEU A 294 4.40 19.60 28.77
N VAL A 295 4.65 18.54 27.99
CA VAL A 295 5.33 17.33 28.50
C VAL A 295 6.75 17.67 28.95
N GLU A 296 7.47 18.50 28.21
CA GLU A 296 8.82 18.95 28.59
C GLU A 296 8.81 19.79 29.87
N LYS A 297 7.83 20.72 30.01
CA LYS A 297 7.62 21.47 31.25
C LYS A 297 7.29 20.56 32.45
N ILE A 298 6.42 19.56 32.27
CA ILE A 298 6.09 18.59 33.33
C ILE A 298 7.32 17.77 33.71
N ASN A 299 8.11 17.31 32.74
CA ASN A 299 9.34 16.54 33.01
C ASN A 299 10.40 17.38 33.74
N THR A 300 10.49 18.68 33.43
CA THR A 300 11.52 19.57 34.01
C THR A 300 11.11 20.14 35.36
N HIS A 301 9.84 20.47 35.55
CA HIS A 301 9.34 21.21 36.71
C HIS A 301 8.30 20.47 37.54
N GLY A 302 7.90 19.26 37.15
CA GLY A 302 6.84 18.49 37.80
C GLY A 302 5.45 19.10 37.64
N LEU A 303 4.51 18.65 38.47
CA LEU A 303 3.15 19.17 38.55
C LEU A 303 3.10 20.48 39.36
N ASN A 304 3.69 21.55 38.82
CA ASN A 304 3.57 22.89 39.39
C ASN A 304 2.16 23.49 39.10
N PRO A 305 1.77 24.61 39.74
CA PRO A 305 0.43 25.18 39.55
C PRO A 305 0.06 25.50 38.09
N GLU A 306 1.01 25.97 37.28
CA GLU A 306 0.80 26.26 35.85
C GLU A 306 0.50 24.97 35.06
N ASN A 307 1.29 23.92 35.26
CA ASN A 307 1.12 22.64 34.58
C ASN A 307 -0.19 21.96 35.03
N ILE A 308 -0.53 22.03 36.31
CA ILE A 308 -1.80 21.53 36.85
C ILE A 308 -2.99 22.25 36.22
N GLU A 309 -2.97 23.58 36.16
CA GLU A 309 -4.04 24.36 35.53
C GLU A 309 -4.19 23.99 34.04
N LYS A 310 -3.06 23.80 33.35
CA LYS A 310 -3.08 23.39 31.95
C LYS A 310 -3.68 21.99 31.77
N LEU A 311 -3.32 21.03 32.60
CA LEU A 311 -3.89 19.68 32.57
C LEU A 311 -5.39 19.69 32.92
N LYS A 312 -5.81 20.50 33.89
CA LYS A 312 -7.23 20.74 34.22
C LYS A 312 -7.99 21.32 33.03
N SER A 313 -7.38 22.23 32.26
CA SER A 313 -7.98 22.76 31.03
C SER A 313 -8.21 21.70 29.95
N PHE A 314 -7.48 20.58 30.00
CA PHE A 314 -7.70 19.40 29.16
C PHE A 314 -8.69 18.39 29.76
N GLY A 315 -9.26 18.70 30.92
CA GLY A 315 -10.24 17.88 31.61
C GLY A 315 -9.65 16.77 32.47
N VAL A 316 -8.33 16.77 32.71
CA VAL A 316 -7.70 15.78 33.61
C VAL A 316 -8.19 16.01 35.03
N THR A 317 -8.55 14.91 35.70
CA THR A 317 -9.08 14.93 37.08
C THR A 317 -8.17 14.21 38.07
N HIS A 318 -7.45 13.19 37.59
CA HIS A 318 -6.60 12.35 38.42
C HIS A 318 -5.31 12.03 37.68
N VAL A 319 -4.24 11.87 38.44
CA VAL A 319 -2.92 11.47 37.96
C VAL A 319 -2.50 10.17 38.60
N ILE A 320 -1.86 9.32 37.81
CA ILE A 320 -1.13 8.16 38.31
C ILE A 320 0.36 8.43 38.14
N GLU A 321 1.08 8.54 39.26
CA GLU A 321 2.54 8.71 39.29
C GLU A 321 3.13 7.68 40.26
N ASN A 322 4.19 6.98 39.83
CA ASN A 322 4.83 5.94 40.64
C ASN A 322 3.82 4.93 41.23
N ASN A 323 2.86 4.52 40.40
CA ASN A 323 1.76 3.61 40.76
C ASN A 323 0.87 4.09 41.93
N THR A 324 0.83 5.38 42.19
CA THR A 324 -0.05 6.01 43.18
C THR A 324 -1.08 6.87 42.46
N LEU A 325 -2.35 6.71 42.82
CA LEU A 325 -3.45 7.51 42.28
C LEU A 325 -3.67 8.73 43.18
N SER A 326 -3.68 9.92 42.58
CA SER A 326 -3.94 11.18 43.26
C SER A 326 -4.93 12.04 42.46
N PRO A 327 -5.79 12.83 43.13
CA PRO A 327 -6.51 13.90 42.44
C PRO A 327 -5.52 14.95 41.92
N LEU A 328 -5.85 15.58 40.80
CA LEU A 328 -5.02 16.62 40.16
C LEU A 328 -5.22 18.02 40.79
#